data_AF-A0A2S6UEH5-F1
#
_entry.id   AF-A0A2S6UEH5-F1
#
_cell.length_a   1.000
_cell.length_b   1.000
_cell.length_c   1.000
_cell.angle_alpha   90.00
_cell.angle_beta   90.00
_cell.angle_gamma   90.00
#
_symmetry.space_group_name_H-M   'P 1'
#
loop_
_entity.id
_entity.type
_entity.pdbx_description
1 polymer ?
#
loop_
_entity_poly.entity_id
_entity_poly.type
_entity_poly.pdbx_seq_one_letter_code
_entity_poly.pdbx_strand_id
1 'polypeptide(L)'
;MVRLKGSAVAMQAAIPRPLKVGDKIQRGDVLSTGRGARLEVEMLDDAIMTLGEKTNFIVIDYIIGNEPIAALRLLQGAFSAVSGKMMQTAAAKFTVETEIATIGIRGTKFWGGVIDGAFQVAMLEGKAVIIENKAGRVVIDKVNNGTLIKDANTAPTKPKAWGGNKLDRAIATVAF
;
A
#
# COMPACT_ATOMS: atom_id res chain seq x y z
N MET A 1 -5.42 -7.20 13.32
CA MET A 1 -5.39 -6.26 14.48
C MET A 1 -4.49 -5.09 14.15
N VAL A 2 -4.58 -3.96 14.87
CA VAL A 2 -3.70 -2.80 14.60
C VAL A 2 -2.58 -2.64 15.63
N ARG A 3 -1.41 -2.21 15.17
CA ARG A 3 -0.32 -1.62 15.98
C ARG A 3 -0.20 -0.14 15.64
N LEU A 4 0.04 0.71 16.63
CA LEU A 4 -0.01 2.15 16.48
C LEU A 4 1.17 2.84 17.18
N LYS A 5 1.80 3.79 16.48
CA LYS A 5 2.69 4.82 17.02
C LYS A 5 2.09 6.18 16.66
N GLY A 6 1.99 7.10 17.62
CA GLY A 6 1.29 8.37 17.41
C GLY A 6 -0.23 8.20 17.34
N SER A 7 -0.89 8.93 16.44
CA SER A 7 -2.35 8.95 16.33
C SER A 7 -2.83 8.50 14.95
N ALA A 8 -3.90 7.70 14.92
CA ALA A 8 -4.64 7.37 13.71
C ALA A 8 -6.15 7.36 13.98
N VAL A 9 -6.94 7.60 12.94
CA VAL A 9 -8.40 7.62 12.96
C VAL A 9 -8.90 6.76 11.81
N ALA A 10 -9.88 5.92 12.08
CA ALA A 10 -10.74 5.34 11.04
C ALA A 10 -12.02 6.16 10.96
N MET A 11 -12.55 6.36 9.75
CA MET A 11 -13.80 7.10 9.55
C MET A 11 -14.77 6.27 8.69
N GLN A 12 -16.02 6.20 9.13
CA GLN A 12 -17.13 5.62 8.37
C GLN A 12 -18.35 6.54 8.47
N ALA A 13 -19.05 6.75 7.36
CA ALA A 13 -20.25 7.61 7.33
C ALA A 13 -20.03 8.98 8.00
N ALA A 14 -18.85 9.58 7.81
CA ALA A 14 -18.40 10.82 8.44
C ALA A 14 -18.29 10.80 9.98
N ILE A 15 -18.32 9.62 10.61
CA ILE A 15 -18.12 9.43 12.04
C ILE A 15 -16.66 9.01 12.29
N PRO A 16 -15.85 9.83 12.98
CA PRO A 16 -14.49 9.48 13.31
C PRO A 16 -14.43 8.49 14.48
N ARG A 17 -13.56 7.50 14.34
CA ARG A 17 -13.21 6.50 15.36
C ARG A 17 -11.69 6.52 15.57
N PRO A 18 -11.20 7.21 16.62
CA PRO A 18 -9.79 7.16 16.98
C PRO A 18 -9.36 5.72 17.23
N LEU A 19 -8.27 5.30 16.60
CA LEU A 19 -7.77 3.94 16.70
C LEU A 19 -6.85 3.77 17.92
N LYS A 20 -6.94 2.60 18.55
CA LYS A 20 -6.06 2.13 19.60
C LYS A 20 -5.43 0.80 19.20
N VAL A 21 -4.30 0.46 19.81
CA VAL A 21 -3.65 -0.84 19.61
C VAL A 21 -4.66 -1.97 19.87
N GLY A 22 -4.72 -2.95 18.96
CA GLY A 22 -5.64 -4.08 19.03
C GLY A 22 -6.99 -3.85 18.33
N ASP A 23 -7.34 -2.61 17.98
CA ASP A 23 -8.56 -2.33 17.22
C ASP A 23 -8.57 -3.07 15.87
N LYS A 24 -9.78 -3.23 15.32
CA LYS A 24 -10.00 -3.80 13.99
C LYS A 24 -10.26 -2.69 12.98
N ILE A 25 -9.76 -2.92 11.77
CA ILE A 25 -10.10 -2.15 10.59
C ILE A 25 -11.24 -2.85 9.87
N GLN A 26 -12.19 -2.06 9.40
CA GLN A 26 -13.40 -2.53 8.74
C GLN A 26 -13.37 -2.17 7.26
N ARG A 27 -14.06 -2.97 6.45
CA ARG A 27 -14.38 -2.58 5.08
C ARG A 27 -15.11 -1.24 5.08
N GLY A 28 -14.71 -0.35 4.17
CA GLY A 28 -15.23 1.01 4.06
C GLY A 28 -14.52 2.03 4.95
N ASP A 29 -13.58 1.61 5.81
CA ASP A 29 -12.82 2.55 6.62
C ASP A 29 -11.95 3.46 5.74
N VAL A 30 -12.06 4.77 6.00
CA VAL A 30 -11.04 5.75 5.63
C VAL A 30 -10.10 5.92 6.80
N LEU A 31 -8.85 5.51 6.62
CA LEU A 31 -7.77 5.57 7.61
C LEU A 31 -6.95 6.84 7.41
N SER A 32 -6.77 7.60 8.48
CA SER A 32 -5.95 8.80 8.50
C SER A 32 -4.90 8.71 9.59
N THR A 33 -3.63 8.98 9.27
CA THR A 33 -2.52 9.01 10.24
C THR A 33 -1.99 10.42 10.47
N GLY A 34 -1.61 10.73 11.71
CA GLY A 34 -1.03 12.02 12.08
C GLY A 34 0.44 12.20 11.69
N ARG A 35 1.01 13.37 12.01
CA ARG A 35 2.45 13.62 11.90
C ARG A 35 3.24 12.68 12.81
N GLY A 36 4.31 12.08 12.30
CA GLY A 36 5.15 11.11 13.00
C GLY A 36 4.46 9.77 13.31
N ALA A 37 3.22 9.57 12.88
CA ALA A 37 2.46 8.37 13.20
C ALA A 37 2.83 7.17 12.31
N ARG A 38 2.59 5.97 12.82
CA ARG A 38 2.63 4.71 12.07
C ARG A 38 1.44 3.87 12.46
N LEU A 39 0.72 3.36 11.46
CA LEU A 39 -0.39 2.43 11.66
C LEU A 39 -0.07 1.14 10.90
N GLU A 40 0.15 0.05 11.62
CA GLU A 40 0.22 -1.29 11.02
C GLU A 40 -1.13 -1.96 11.20
N VAL A 41 -1.62 -2.56 10.14
CA VAL A 41 -2.88 -3.28 10.09
C VAL A 41 -2.57 -4.69 9.62
N GLU A 42 -2.81 -5.65 10.49
CA GLU A 42 -2.83 -7.06 10.15
C GLU A 42 -4.27 -7.47 9.82
N MET A 43 -4.47 -7.99 8.61
CA MET A 43 -5.75 -8.44 8.09
C MET A 43 -6.00 -9.90 8.49
N LEU A 44 -7.22 -10.39 8.26
CA LEU A 44 -7.66 -11.72 8.70
C LEU A 44 -6.95 -12.90 8.02
N ASP A 45 -6.27 -12.67 6.90
CA ASP A 45 -5.50 -13.66 6.15
C ASP A 45 -3.98 -13.47 6.26
N ASP A 46 -3.53 -12.76 7.29
CA ASP A 46 -2.13 -12.40 7.56
C ASP A 46 -1.52 -11.40 6.58
N ALA A 47 -2.33 -10.72 5.75
CA ALA A 47 -1.83 -9.57 5.02
C ALA A 47 -1.45 -8.46 5.99
N ILE A 48 -0.34 -7.78 5.73
CA ILE A 48 0.14 -6.68 6.55
C ILE A 48 0.19 -5.42 5.69
N MET A 49 -0.42 -4.36 6.18
CA MET A 49 -0.33 -3.02 5.63
C MET A 49 0.22 -2.07 6.69
N THR A 50 1.22 -1.28 6.34
CA THR A 50 1.74 -0.23 7.22
C THR A 50 1.61 1.11 6.56
N LEU A 51 0.90 2.03 7.22
CA LEU A 51 0.75 3.42 6.79
C LEU A 51 1.79 4.29 7.51
N GLY A 52 2.46 5.12 6.72
CA GLY A 52 3.34 6.17 7.22
C GLY A 52 2.58 7.32 7.87
N GLU A 53 3.28 8.43 8.12
CA GLU A 53 2.66 9.64 8.64
C GLU A 53 1.85 10.39 7.56
N LYS A 54 0.86 11.18 7.98
CA LYS A 54 0.05 12.04 7.08
C LYS A 54 -0.54 11.26 5.89
N THR A 55 -0.93 10.02 6.15
CA THR A 55 -1.49 9.11 5.14
C THR A 55 -3.01 9.15 5.21
N ASN A 56 -3.66 9.20 4.04
CA ASN A 56 -5.09 8.98 3.86
C ASN A 56 -5.28 7.76 2.97
N PHE A 57 -5.90 6.72 3.51
CA PHE A 57 -5.97 5.40 2.90
C PHE A 57 -7.36 4.81 3.06
N ILE A 58 -7.90 4.17 2.03
CA ILE A 58 -9.25 3.61 2.05
C ILE A 58 -9.17 2.10 1.90
N VAL A 59 -9.84 1.38 2.79
CA VAL A 59 -10.12 -0.05 2.62
C VAL A 59 -11.45 -0.19 1.89
N ILE A 60 -11.43 -0.19 0.56
CA ILE A 60 -12.66 -0.23 -0.26
C ILE A 60 -13.36 -1.57 -0.07
N ASP A 61 -12.63 -2.66 -0.29
CA ASP A 61 -13.13 -4.01 -0.08
C ASP A 61 -12.06 -4.95 0.44
N TYR A 62 -12.49 -5.93 1.23
CA TYR A 62 -11.64 -6.99 1.76
C TYR A 62 -12.47 -8.25 2.02
N ILE A 63 -12.63 -9.06 0.98
CA ILE A 63 -13.47 -10.26 0.97
C ILE A 63 -12.57 -11.48 0.96
N ILE A 64 -12.80 -12.37 1.93
CA ILE A 64 -12.24 -13.72 1.96
C ILE A 64 -13.33 -14.69 1.52
N GLY A 65 -12.98 -15.72 0.72
CA GLY A 65 -13.94 -16.73 0.25
C GLY A 65 -13.53 -17.35 -1.08
N ASN A 66 -14.52 -17.70 -1.92
CA ASN A 66 -14.29 -18.33 -3.22
C ASN A 66 -13.62 -17.39 -4.23
N GLU A 67 -13.95 -16.10 -4.18
CA GLU A 67 -13.35 -15.05 -5.01
C GLU A 67 -12.73 -13.98 -4.10
N PRO A 68 -11.52 -14.22 -3.56
CA PRO A 68 -10.93 -13.30 -2.62
C PRO A 68 -10.53 -11.98 -3.28
N ILE A 69 -10.90 -10.86 -2.68
CA ILE A 69 -10.57 -9.51 -3.19
C ILE A 69 -10.07 -8.65 -2.05
N ALA A 70 -8.91 -8.03 -2.24
CA ALA A 70 -8.45 -6.88 -1.47
C ALA A 70 -8.39 -5.68 -2.42
N ALA A 71 -9.30 -4.72 -2.24
CA ALA A 71 -9.36 -3.48 -2.99
C ALA A 71 -9.07 -2.32 -2.04
N LEU A 72 -7.95 -1.66 -2.25
CA LEU A 72 -7.44 -0.63 -1.38
C LEU A 72 -7.17 0.64 -2.20
N ARG A 73 -7.16 1.81 -1.56
CA ARG A 73 -6.81 3.06 -2.26
C ARG A 73 -5.97 3.98 -1.38
N LEU A 74 -4.84 4.43 -1.90
CA LEU A 74 -4.06 5.51 -1.31
C LEU A 74 -4.48 6.84 -1.93
N LEU A 75 -4.89 7.78 -1.10
CA LEU A 75 -5.14 9.17 -1.51
C LEU A 75 -3.87 10.02 -1.35
N GLN A 76 -3.17 9.85 -0.23
CA GLN A 76 -1.98 10.60 0.11
C GLN A 76 -1.12 9.82 1.10
N GLY A 77 0.19 10.07 1.07
CA GLY A 77 1.14 9.60 2.08
C GLY A 77 2.04 8.50 1.53
N ALA A 78 2.51 7.66 2.44
CA ALA A 78 3.29 6.48 2.10
C ALA A 78 2.73 5.26 2.82
N PHE A 79 2.88 4.10 2.20
CA PHE A 79 2.50 2.82 2.79
C PHE A 79 3.42 1.71 2.30
N SER A 80 3.44 0.61 3.06
CA SER A 80 3.87 -0.69 2.55
C SER A 80 2.74 -1.68 2.69
N ALA A 81 2.66 -2.63 1.76
CA ALA A 81 1.71 -3.72 1.85
C ALA A 81 2.36 -5.03 1.40
N VAL A 82 1.94 -6.12 2.02
CA VAL A 82 2.18 -7.50 1.59
C VAL A 82 0.86 -8.25 1.65
N SER A 83 0.53 -8.95 0.57
CA SER A 83 -0.70 -9.74 0.49
C SER A 83 -0.62 -10.98 1.39
N GLY A 84 -1.73 -11.37 1.99
CA GLY A 84 -1.83 -12.54 2.83
C GLY A 84 -2.14 -13.84 2.07
N LYS A 85 -2.56 -14.85 2.83
CA LYS A 85 -2.83 -16.21 2.37
C LYS A 85 -3.92 -16.30 1.32
N MET A 86 -4.84 -15.32 1.25
CA MET A 86 -5.93 -15.33 0.26
C MET A 86 -5.40 -15.32 -1.19
N MET A 87 -4.19 -14.79 -1.41
CA MET A 87 -3.58 -14.70 -2.74
C MET A 87 -3.00 -16.02 -3.28
N GLN A 88 -3.17 -17.13 -2.56
CA GLN A 88 -2.78 -18.47 -3.00
C GLN A 88 -3.74 -19.09 -4.02
N THR A 89 -4.94 -18.51 -4.22
CA THR A 89 -5.89 -18.96 -5.25
C THR A 89 -5.73 -18.17 -6.54
N ALA A 90 -6.04 -18.80 -7.68
CA ALA A 90 -5.91 -18.16 -8.99
C ALA A 90 -6.90 -16.98 -9.18
N ALA A 91 -8.09 -17.07 -8.56
CA ALA A 91 -9.13 -16.04 -8.63
C ALA A 91 -8.83 -14.81 -7.77
N ALA A 92 -7.91 -14.91 -6.80
CA ALA A 92 -7.66 -13.84 -5.85
C ALA A 92 -7.02 -12.61 -6.49
N LYS A 93 -7.47 -11.43 -6.06
CA LYS A 93 -6.96 -10.12 -6.49
C LYS A 93 -6.58 -9.28 -5.28
N PHE A 94 -5.40 -8.67 -5.34
CA PHE A 94 -4.96 -7.67 -4.38
C PHE A 94 -4.55 -6.42 -5.17
N THR A 95 -5.29 -5.33 -5.01
CA THR A 95 -5.05 -4.07 -5.71
C THR A 95 -4.96 -2.90 -4.74
N VAL A 96 -3.99 -2.03 -4.98
CA VAL A 96 -3.93 -0.70 -4.38
C VAL A 96 -4.05 0.32 -5.50
N GLU A 97 -5.09 1.12 -5.44
CA GLU A 97 -5.35 2.20 -6.37
C GLU A 97 -4.78 3.52 -5.86
N THR A 98 -4.40 4.37 -6.79
CA THR A 98 -4.08 5.77 -6.58
C THR A 98 -4.83 6.60 -7.62
N GLU A 99 -4.73 7.92 -7.56
CA GLU A 99 -5.27 8.78 -8.62
C GLU A 99 -4.64 8.49 -10.00
N ILE A 100 -3.40 8.00 -10.03
CA ILE A 100 -2.58 7.94 -11.26
C ILE A 100 -2.19 6.53 -11.71
N ALA A 101 -2.42 5.50 -10.90
CA ALA A 101 -2.08 4.12 -11.22
C ALA A 101 -2.79 3.11 -10.30
N THR A 102 -2.89 1.88 -10.80
CA THR A 102 -3.27 0.68 -10.04
C THR A 102 -2.04 -0.20 -9.83
N ILE A 103 -1.83 -0.65 -8.60
CA ILE A 103 -0.75 -1.55 -8.22
C ILE A 103 -1.35 -2.90 -7.83
N GLY A 104 -0.86 -3.98 -8.44
CA GLY A 104 -1.23 -5.35 -8.12
C GLY A 104 -0.03 -6.17 -7.65
N ILE A 105 -0.27 -7.06 -6.67
CA ILE A 105 0.75 -7.98 -6.15
C ILE A 105 0.19 -9.38 -5.95
N ARG A 106 1.10 -10.37 -5.85
CA ARG A 106 0.82 -11.71 -5.33
C ARG A 106 2.03 -12.18 -4.52
N GLY A 107 1.86 -12.30 -3.20
CA GLY A 107 2.91 -12.74 -2.27
C GLY A 107 4.16 -11.86 -2.28
N THR A 108 3.97 -10.54 -2.47
CA THR A 108 5.08 -9.59 -2.66
C THR A 108 4.86 -8.40 -1.72
N LYS A 109 5.92 -8.00 -1.02
CA LYS A 109 5.93 -6.79 -0.19
C LYS A 109 6.46 -5.64 -1.01
N PHE A 110 5.75 -4.52 -0.99
CA PHE A 110 6.15 -3.32 -1.72
C PHE A 110 5.89 -2.07 -0.90
N TRP A 111 6.56 -1.00 -1.30
CA TRP A 111 6.35 0.36 -0.80
C TRP A 111 5.75 1.22 -1.89
N GLY A 112 4.83 2.11 -1.54
CA GLY A 112 4.27 3.13 -2.42
C GLY A 112 4.14 4.47 -1.69
N GLY A 113 4.54 5.56 -2.34
CA GLY A 113 4.44 6.89 -1.75
C GLY A 113 5.20 7.94 -2.55
N VAL A 114 5.10 9.19 -2.10
CA VAL A 114 5.90 10.28 -2.65
C VAL A 114 7.31 10.25 -2.07
N ILE A 115 8.31 10.15 -2.94
CA ILE A 115 9.73 10.27 -2.59
C ILE A 115 10.46 11.01 -3.70
N ASP A 116 11.41 11.88 -3.32
CA ASP A 116 12.14 12.75 -4.25
C ASP A 116 11.20 13.58 -5.15
N GLY A 117 10.06 14.02 -4.60
CA GLY A 117 9.10 14.89 -5.27
C GLY A 117 8.12 14.21 -6.24
N ALA A 118 8.13 12.88 -6.36
CA ALA A 118 7.22 12.15 -7.25
C ALA A 118 6.64 10.90 -6.55
N PHE A 119 5.47 10.45 -6.99
CA PHE A 119 4.91 9.17 -6.56
C PHE A 119 5.71 8.02 -7.20
N GLN A 120 6.19 7.11 -6.36
CA GLN A 120 7.00 5.98 -6.79
C GLN A 120 6.58 4.71 -6.06
N VAL A 121 6.90 3.58 -6.67
CA VAL A 121 6.65 2.24 -6.13
C VAL A 121 7.96 1.47 -6.14
N ALA A 122 8.27 0.78 -5.04
CA ALA A 122 9.45 -0.08 -4.92
C ALA A 122 9.07 -1.46 -4.38
N MET A 123 9.71 -2.48 -4.94
CA MET A 123 9.58 -3.85 -4.46
C MET A 123 10.56 -4.09 -3.33
N LEU A 124 10.05 -4.51 -2.17
CA LEU A 124 10.87 -4.77 -0.97
C LEU A 124 11.20 -6.26 -0.85
N GLU A 125 10.23 -7.15 -1.11
CA GLU A 125 10.39 -8.60 -0.98
C GLU A 125 9.42 -9.31 -1.95
N GLY A 126 9.71 -10.54 -2.38
CA GLY A 126 8.78 -11.37 -3.17
C GLY A 126 9.21 -11.58 -4.62
N LYS A 127 8.24 -11.61 -5.55
CA LYS A 127 8.48 -11.96 -6.96
C LYS A 127 8.13 -10.86 -7.96
N ALA A 128 7.02 -10.17 -7.76
CA ALA A 128 6.56 -9.18 -8.74
C ALA A 128 5.62 -8.13 -8.14
N VAL A 129 5.81 -6.89 -8.57
CA VAL A 129 4.82 -5.81 -8.44
C VAL A 129 4.40 -5.38 -9.84
N ILE A 130 3.11 -5.42 -10.13
CA ILE A 130 2.54 -4.95 -11.39
C ILE A 130 2.00 -3.54 -11.16
N ILE A 131 2.40 -2.59 -12.00
CA ILE A 131 1.92 -1.21 -11.96
C ILE A 131 1.36 -0.87 -13.33
N GLU A 132 0.13 -0.37 -13.35
CA GLU A 132 -0.59 -0.08 -14.60
C GLU A 132 -1.32 1.27 -14.49
N ASN A 133 -1.28 2.04 -15.58
CA ASN A 133 -2.10 3.23 -15.78
C ASN A 133 -2.62 3.26 -17.23
N LYS A 134 -3.27 4.36 -17.63
CA LYS A 134 -3.90 4.46 -18.96
C LYS A 134 -2.90 4.38 -20.12
N ALA A 135 -1.64 4.72 -19.87
CA ALA A 135 -0.61 4.82 -20.89
C ALA A 135 0.29 3.58 -20.96
N GLY A 136 0.24 2.69 -19.95
CA GLY A 136 0.97 1.44 -20.02
C GLY A 136 1.11 0.72 -18.69
N ARG A 137 1.89 -0.36 -18.76
CA ARG A 137 2.11 -1.29 -17.68
C ARG A 137 3.60 -1.57 -17.52
N VAL A 138 4.05 -1.65 -16.28
CA VAL A 138 5.39 -2.13 -15.91
C VAL A 138 5.29 -3.21 -14.85
N VAL A 139 6.29 -4.09 -14.83
CA VAL A 139 6.43 -5.13 -13.80
C VAL A 139 7.79 -4.95 -13.16
N ILE A 140 7.82 -4.71 -11.85
CA ILE A 140 9.04 -4.79 -11.06
C ILE A 140 9.23 -6.25 -10.67
N ASP A 141 10.29 -6.90 -11.14
CA ASP A 141 10.59 -8.32 -10.96
C ASP A 141 11.88 -8.58 -10.16
N LYS A 142 12.50 -7.50 -9.65
CA LYS A 142 13.71 -7.55 -8.83
C LYS A 142 13.49 -6.74 -7.56
N VAL A 143 13.84 -7.35 -6.42
CA VAL A 143 13.87 -6.69 -5.12
C VAL A 143 14.79 -5.46 -5.18
N ASN A 144 14.40 -4.40 -4.46
CA ASN A 144 15.07 -3.09 -4.41
C ASN A 144 14.98 -2.26 -5.69
N ASN A 145 14.30 -2.76 -6.73
CA ASN A 145 13.94 -1.92 -7.87
C ASN A 145 12.68 -1.13 -7.57
N GLY A 146 12.56 0.02 -8.23
CA GLY A 146 11.35 0.81 -8.22
C GLY A 146 11.08 1.51 -9.56
N THR A 147 9.87 2.04 -9.66
CA THR A 147 9.38 2.81 -10.80
C THR A 147 8.78 4.13 -10.34
N LEU A 148 8.89 5.15 -11.18
CA LEU A 148 8.22 6.44 -11.02
C LEU A 148 6.94 6.46 -11.84
N ILE A 149 5.86 6.96 -11.24
CA ILE A 149 4.59 7.23 -11.89
C ILE A 149 4.38 8.73 -11.84
N LYS A 150 4.53 9.40 -12.99
CA LYS A 150 4.46 10.87 -13.09
C LYS A 150 3.01 11.35 -13.02
N ASP A 151 2.14 10.71 -13.79
CA ASP A 151 0.73 11.02 -13.95
C ASP A 151 0.00 9.80 -14.56
N ALA A 152 -1.32 9.90 -14.74
CA ALA A 152 -2.15 8.80 -15.24
C ALA A 152 -1.96 8.51 -16.74
N ASN A 153 -1.38 9.45 -17.50
CA ASN A 153 -1.33 9.45 -18.97
C ASN A 153 0.10 9.28 -19.53
N THR A 154 1.09 9.13 -18.65
CA THR A 154 2.47 8.80 -18.99
C THR A 154 2.78 7.43 -18.42
N ALA A 155 3.23 6.49 -19.26
CA ALA A 155 3.53 5.13 -18.79
C ALA A 155 4.55 5.17 -17.63
N PRO A 156 4.40 4.32 -16.59
CA PRO A 156 5.38 4.23 -15.52
C PRO A 156 6.78 3.96 -16.09
N THR A 157 7.82 4.52 -15.46
CA THR A 157 9.18 4.35 -15.96
C THR A 157 9.62 2.88 -15.91
N LYS A 158 10.55 2.47 -16.77
CA LYS A 158 11.18 1.14 -16.63
C LYS A 158 11.77 0.96 -15.22
N PRO A 159 11.49 -0.16 -14.53
CA PRO A 159 12.05 -0.41 -13.20
C PRO A 159 13.57 -0.34 -13.21
N LYS A 160 14.13 0.26 -12.16
CA LYS A 160 15.58 0.32 -11.95
C LYS A 160 15.90 0.15 -10.48
N ALA A 161 17.10 -0.34 -10.19
CA ALA A 161 17.61 -0.40 -8.84
C ALA A 161 17.59 1.00 -8.20
N TRP A 162 17.06 1.09 -6.99
CA TRP A 162 17.20 2.30 -6.18
C TRP A 162 18.56 2.28 -5.51
N GLY A 163 19.47 3.11 -6.01
CA GLY A 163 20.79 3.31 -5.41
C GLY A 163 20.78 4.32 -4.24
N GLY A 164 21.92 4.43 -3.55
CA GLY A 164 22.10 5.32 -2.42
C GLY A 164 21.18 4.96 -1.24
N ASN A 165 20.84 5.94 -0.41
CA ASN A 165 19.96 5.77 0.75
C ASN A 165 18.46 5.83 0.41
N LYS A 166 18.08 5.83 -0.88
CA LYS A 166 16.70 6.08 -1.29
C LYS A 166 15.74 5.02 -0.74
N LEU A 167 16.13 3.75 -0.84
CA LEU A 167 15.34 2.65 -0.31
C LEU A 167 15.20 2.74 1.21
N ASP A 168 16.29 3.05 1.92
CA ASP A 168 16.26 3.22 3.38
C ASP A 168 15.33 4.36 3.81
N ARG A 169 15.34 5.48 3.08
CA ARG A 169 14.41 6.60 3.32
C ARG A 169 12.96 6.17 3.11
N ALA A 170 12.68 5.41 2.07
CA ALA A 170 11.35 4.88 1.81
C ALA A 170 10.90 3.90 2.91
N ILE A 171 11.74 2.95 3.29
CA ILE A 171 11.47 2.01 4.39
C ILE A 171 11.25 2.76 5.70
N ALA A 172 12.04 3.79 5.99
CA ALA A 172 11.89 4.61 7.19
C ALA A 172 10.52 5.32 7.28
N THR A 173 9.84 5.59 6.17
CA THR A 173 8.49 6.18 6.20
C THR A 173 7.41 5.21 6.68
N VAL A 174 7.70 3.91 6.73
CA VAL A 174 6.76 2.85 7.12
C VAL A 174 7.32 1.93 8.21
N ALA A 175 8.55 2.14 8.66
CA ALA A 175 9.12 1.44 9.81
C ALA A 175 8.55 1.98 11.14
N PHE A 176 8.50 1.12 12.16
CA PHE A 176 8.06 1.46 13.52
C PHE A 176 9.20 1.99 14.39
#